data_AF-X1S1S2-F1
#
_entry.id   AF-X1S1S2-F1
#
_cell.length_a   1.000
_cell.length_b   1.000
_cell.length_c   1.000
_cell.angle_alpha   90.00
_cell.angle_beta   90.00
_cell.angle_gamma   90.00
#
_symmetry.space_group_name_H-M   'P 1'
#
loop_
_entity.id
_entity.type
_entity.pdbx_description
1 polymer ?
#
loop_
_entity_poly.entity_id
_entity_poly.type
_entity_poly.pdbx_seq_one_letter_code
_entity_poly.pdbx_strand_id
1 'polypeptide(L)'
;MEFGILEIVQGSLSLVYIFITLLLSVFFIIKYIKIRQTELLLVGIALIGLAGPWFTEAFSFLTIILTSGTLSDGFYLNIVIIIYIIMTAFTPFAIMCWLYAITNLL
;
A
#
# COMPACT_ATOMS: atom_id res chain seq x y z
N MET A 1 -13.12 -12.41 -17.48
CA MET A 1 -13.98 -11.42 -16.81
C MET A 1 -13.85 -10.12 -17.58
N GLU A 2 -14.95 -9.54 -18.05
CA GLU A 2 -14.95 -8.16 -18.54
C GLU A 2 -14.95 -7.22 -17.32
N PHE A 3 -14.14 -6.18 -17.34
CA PHE A 3 -14.14 -5.18 -16.28
C PHE A 3 -15.32 -4.23 -16.44
N GLY A 4 -16.09 -4.05 -15.38
CA GLY A 4 -16.97 -2.91 -15.23
C GLY A 4 -16.19 -1.60 -15.14
N ILE A 5 -16.80 -0.49 -15.56
CA ILE A 5 -16.22 0.86 -15.47
C ILE A 5 -15.75 1.16 -14.03
N LEU A 6 -16.52 0.72 -13.02
CA LEU A 6 -16.18 0.90 -11.61
C LEU A 6 -14.85 0.22 -11.24
N GLU A 7 -14.63 -1.01 -11.69
CA GLU A 7 -13.45 -1.81 -11.37
C GLU A 7 -12.20 -1.21 -12.03
N ILE A 8 -12.33 -0.69 -13.26
CA ILE A 8 -11.24 0.03 -13.93
C ILE A 8 -10.87 1.29 -13.15
N VAL A 9 -11.86 2.09 -12.75
CA VAL A 9 -11.63 3.33 -12.01
C VAL A 9 -11.03 3.03 -10.64
N GLN A 10 -11.59 2.08 -9.90
CA GLN A 10 -11.11 1.67 -8.58
C GLN A 10 -9.69 1.12 -8.64
N GLY A 11 -9.43 0.18 -9.56
CA GLY A 11 -8.12 -0.44 -9.71
C GLY A 11 -7.04 0.57 -10.12
N SER A 12 -7.33 1.42 -11.10
CA SER A 12 -6.38 2.42 -11.59
C SER A 12 -6.06 3.50 -10.55
N LEU A 13 -7.07 4.05 -9.86
CA LEU A 13 -6.85 5.04 -8.81
C LEU A 13 -6.12 4.43 -7.61
N SER A 14 -6.44 3.19 -7.24
CA SER A 14 -5.72 2.48 -6.18
C SER A 14 -4.26 2.27 -6.55
N LEU A 15 -3.97 1.89 -7.79
CA LEU A 15 -2.61 1.72 -8.27
C LEU A 15 -1.81 3.03 -8.21
N VAL A 16 -2.39 4.14 -8.67
CA VAL A 16 -1.77 5.47 -8.60
C VAL A 16 -1.51 5.88 -7.15
N TYR A 17 -2.49 5.69 -6.27
CA TYR A 17 -2.36 6.02 -4.85
C TYR A 17 -1.26 5.22 -4.16
N ILE A 18 -1.20 3.90 -4.39
CA ILE A 18 -0.14 3.01 -3.88
C ILE A 18 1.23 3.46 -4.37
N PHE A 19 1.34 3.77 -5.67
CA PHE A 19 2.60 4.21 -6.27
C PHE A 19 3.11 5.50 -5.64
N ILE A 20 2.24 6.52 -5.51
CA ILE A 20 2.59 7.78 -4.87
C ILE A 20 2.97 7.56 -3.40
N THR A 21 2.20 6.75 -2.68
CA THR A 21 2.45 6.52 -1.25
C THR A 21 3.78 5.80 -1.03
N LEU A 22 4.11 4.79 -1.84
CA LEU A 22 5.40 4.10 -1.78
C LEU A 22 6.57 5.07 -2.08
N LEU A 23 6.43 5.94 -3.09
CA LEU A 23 7.45 6.94 -3.38
C LEU A 23 7.69 7.89 -2.20
N LEU A 24 6.62 8.37 -1.57
CA LEU A 24 6.71 9.23 -0.39
C LEU A 24 7.32 8.50 0.81
N SER A 25 6.88 7.26 1.08
CA SER A 25 7.44 6.43 2.14
C SER A 25 8.94 6.22 1.98
N VAL A 26 9.38 5.85 0.76
CA VAL A 26 10.80 5.68 0.45
C VAL A 26 11.55 7.01 0.62
N PHE A 27 10.99 8.12 0.15
CA PHE A 27 11.59 9.44 0.34
C PHE A 27 11.83 9.78 1.82
N PHE A 28 10.83 9.56 2.68
CA PHE A 28 10.98 9.79 4.12
C PHE A 28 12.01 8.86 4.78
N ILE A 29 12.02 7.58 4.40
CA ILE A 29 13.00 6.61 4.91
C ILE A 29 14.44 6.99 4.47
N ILE A 30 14.63 7.40 3.22
CA ILE A 30 15.95 7.87 2.74
C ILE A 30 16.37 9.14 3.48
N LYS A 31 15.43 10.06 3.73
CA LYS A 31 15.71 11.28 4.49
C LYS A 31 16.09 10.98 5.94
N TYR A 32 15.47 9.97 6.55
CA TYR A 32 15.86 9.46 7.87
C TYR A 32 17.33 9.02 7.90
N ILE A 33 17.81 8.30 6.88
CA ILE A 33 19.22 7.85 6.85
C ILE A 33 20.20 9.04 6.90
N LYS A 34 19.81 10.20 6.34
CA LYS A 34 20.64 11.42 6.33
C LYS A 34 20.55 12.23 7.63
N ILE A 35 19.35 12.41 8.17
CA ILE A 35 19.08 13.34 9.29
C ILE A 35 19.00 12.61 10.64
N ARG A 36 18.77 11.29 10.63
CA ARG A 36 18.57 10.41 11.80
C ARG A 36 17.40 10.80 12.72
N GLN A 37 16.44 11.56 12.20
CA GLN A 37 15.17 11.86 12.87
C GLN A 37 14.21 10.68 12.77
N THR A 38 14.02 9.99 13.89
CA THR A 38 13.19 8.78 13.99
C THR A 38 11.76 8.99 13.51
N GLU A 39 11.25 10.21 13.60
CA GLU A 39 9.92 10.62 13.15
C GLU A 39 9.78 10.42 11.64
N LEU A 40 10.82 10.69 10.85
CA LEU A 40 10.80 10.49 9.39
C LEU A 40 10.70 9.01 9.03
N LEU A 41 11.38 8.14 9.78
CA LEU A 41 11.25 6.69 9.59
C LEU A 41 9.83 6.22 9.91
N LEU A 42 9.28 6.69 11.03
CA LEU A 42 7.93 6.34 11.47
C LEU A 42 6.85 6.84 10.52
N VAL A 43 6.97 8.05 9.98
CA VAL A 43 6.08 8.57 8.92
C VAL A 43 6.16 7.69 7.68
N GLY A 44 7.37 7.33 7.24
CA GLY A 44 7.55 6.48 6.07
C GLY A 44 6.89 5.11 6.22
N ILE A 45 7.09 4.45 7.35
CA ILE A 45 6.49 3.15 7.68
C ILE A 45 4.96 3.27 7.82
N ALA A 46 4.49 4.32 8.51
CA ALA A 46 3.07 4.57 8.70
C ALA A 46 2.33 4.75 7.37
N LEU A 47 2.90 5.51 6.43
CA LEU A 47 2.31 5.73 5.11
C LEU A 47 2.11 4.42 4.34
N ILE A 48 3.05 3.48 4.42
CA ILE A 48 2.89 2.16 3.77
C ILE A 48 1.68 1.42 4.35
N GLY A 49 1.59 1.35 5.68
CA GLY A 49 0.51 0.61 6.33
C GLY A 49 -0.85 1.27 6.22
N LEU A 50 -0.91 2.61 6.23
CA LEU A 50 -2.15 3.36 6.02
C LEU A 50 -2.67 3.22 4.58
N ALA A 51 -1.80 2.95 3.61
CA ALA A 51 -2.22 2.59 2.25
C ALA A 51 -2.72 1.14 2.11
N GLY A 52 -2.68 0.35 3.19
CA GLY A 52 -3.10 -1.05 3.26
C GLY A 52 -4.37 -1.40 2.48
N PRO A 53 -5.50 -0.70 2.67
CA PRO A 53 -6.76 -1.01 1.99
C PRO A 53 -6.69 -0.99 0.46
N TRP A 54 -5.78 -0.21 -0.12
CA TRP A 54 -5.67 -0.05 -1.57
C TRP A 54 -4.69 -1.03 -2.22
N PHE A 55 -3.91 -1.78 -1.45
CA PHE A 55 -2.94 -2.75 -1.99
C PHE A 55 -3.66 -3.89 -2.72
N THR A 56 -4.76 -4.40 -2.16
CA THR A 56 -5.55 -5.48 -2.74
C THR A 56 -6.07 -5.10 -4.13
N GLU A 57 -6.70 -3.94 -4.26
CA GLU A 57 -7.26 -3.46 -5.53
C GLU A 57 -6.17 -3.12 -6.55
N ALA A 58 -5.10 -2.45 -6.12
CA ALA A 58 -3.97 -2.13 -6.99
C ALA A 58 -3.30 -3.39 -7.54
N PHE A 59 -3.07 -4.39 -6.68
CA PHE A 59 -2.45 -5.65 -7.08
C PHE A 59 -3.37 -6.47 -7.99
N SER A 60 -4.66 -6.51 -7.67
CA SER A 60 -5.69 -7.15 -8.48
C SER A 60 -5.71 -6.58 -9.90
N PHE A 61 -5.79 -5.25 -10.00
CA PHE A 61 -5.78 -4.56 -11.28
C PHE A 61 -4.47 -4.77 -12.06
N LEU A 62 -3.33 -4.66 -11.38
CA LEU A 62 -2.00 -4.83 -11.98
C LEU A 62 -1.80 -6.25 -12.55
N THR A 63 -2.14 -7.28 -11.79
CA THR A 63 -2.00 -8.68 -12.23
C THR A 63 -2.88 -9.00 -13.42
N ILE A 64 -4.12 -8.50 -13.46
CA ILE A 64 -5.00 -8.73 -14.60
C ILE A 64 -4.45 -8.06 -15.87
N ILE A 65 -3.90 -6.84 -15.76
CA ILE A 65 -3.25 -6.15 -16.90
C ILE A 65 -2.03 -6.94 -17.38
N LEU A 66 -1.15 -7.37 -16.46
CA LEU A 66 0.13 -8.01 -16.82
C LEU A 66 -0.03 -9.43 -17.34
N THR A 67 -1.04 -10.16 -16.87
CA THR A 67 -1.24 -11.58 -17.22
C THR A 67 -2.42 -11.80 -18.17
N SER A 68 -3.03 -10.72 -18.67
CA SER A 68 -4.23 -10.75 -19.52
C SER A 68 -5.33 -11.68 -18.99
N GLY A 69 -5.45 -11.79 -17.65
CA GLY A 69 -6.39 -12.69 -16.99
C GLY A 69 -6.07 -14.20 -17.06
N THR A 70 -4.84 -14.61 -17.36
CA THR A 70 -4.46 -16.04 -17.52
C THR A 70 -3.94 -16.71 -16.25
N LEU A 71 -3.92 -16.02 -15.10
CA LEU A 71 -3.57 -16.62 -13.82
C LEU A 71 -4.65 -17.65 -13.43
N SER A 72 -4.21 -18.82 -12.95
CA SER A 72 -5.10 -19.78 -12.29
C SER A 72 -5.85 -19.06 -11.16
N ASP A 73 -7.20 -19.07 -11.23
CA ASP A 73 -8.10 -18.37 -10.31
C ASP A 73 -7.77 -18.66 -8.84
N GLY A 74 -7.36 -19.90 -8.54
CA GLY A 74 -7.00 -20.31 -7.18
C GLY A 74 -5.68 -19.70 -6.68
N PHE A 75 -4.67 -19.54 -7.54
CA PHE A 75 -3.38 -18.97 -7.12
C PHE A 75 -3.49 -17.46 -6.87
N TYR A 76 -4.21 -16.78 -7.76
CA TYR A 76 -4.48 -15.35 -7.66
C TYR A 76 -5.24 -14.98 -6.37
N LEU A 77 -6.34 -15.69 -6.08
CA LEU A 77 -7.14 -15.44 -4.88
C LEU A 77 -6.32 -15.60 -3.59
N ASN A 78 -5.46 -16.61 -3.52
CA ASN A 78 -4.61 -16.83 -2.36
C ASN A 78 -3.66 -15.65 -2.11
N ILE A 79 -3.02 -15.11 -3.16
CA ILE A 79 -2.13 -13.96 -3.03
C ILE A 79 -2.88 -12.72 -2.55
N VAL A 80 -4.04 -12.44 -3.14
CA VAL A 80 -4.84 -11.26 -2.79
C VAL A 80 -5.31 -11.32 -1.34
N ILE A 81 -5.74 -12.49 -0.87
CA ILE A 81 -6.15 -12.71 0.53
C ILE A 81 -4.95 -12.52 1.48
N ILE A 82 -3.78 -13.04 1.13
CA ILE A 82 -2.57 -12.86 1.94
C ILE A 82 -2.21 -11.38 2.07
N ILE A 83 -2.22 -10.63 0.97
CA ILE A 83 -1.97 -9.19 0.97
C ILE A 83 -2.98 -8.48 1.88
N TYR A 84 -4.27 -8.80 1.75
CA TYR A 84 -5.32 -8.23 2.58
C TYR A 84 -5.07 -8.48 4.08
N ILE A 85 -4.74 -9.70 4.47
CA ILE A 85 -4.49 -10.07 5.86
C ILE A 85 -3.26 -9.33 6.41
N ILE A 86 -2.15 -9.31 5.66
CA ILE A 86 -0.91 -8.64 6.08
C ILE A 86 -1.18 -7.16 6.30
N MET A 87 -1.83 -6.50 5.34
CA MET A 87 -2.08 -5.08 5.42
C MET A 87 -3.06 -4.75 6.54
N THR A 88 -4.14 -5.52 6.69
CA THR A 88 -5.12 -5.32 7.76
C THR A 88 -4.48 -5.52 9.15
N ALA A 89 -3.64 -6.54 9.32
CA ALA A 89 -2.93 -6.78 10.57
C ALA A 89 -1.88 -5.70 10.86
N PHE A 90 -1.30 -5.09 9.83
CA PHE A 90 -0.29 -4.05 9.96
C PHE A 90 -0.88 -2.64 10.21
N THR A 91 -2.13 -2.39 9.79
CA THR A 91 -2.80 -1.09 9.95
C THR A 91 -2.75 -0.52 11.38
N PRO A 92 -3.05 -1.27 12.46
CA PRO A 92 -2.96 -0.74 13.83
C PRO A 92 -1.56 -0.26 14.18
N PHE A 93 -0.53 -1.01 13.77
CA PHE A 93 0.87 -0.62 13.98
C PHE A 93 1.21 0.66 13.22
N ALA A 94 0.76 0.77 11.97
CA ALA A 94 0.96 1.96 11.15
C ALA A 94 0.30 3.21 11.75
N ILE A 95 -0.90 3.08 12.32
CA ILE A 95 -1.59 4.16 13.05
C ILE A 95 -0.76 4.58 14.27
N MET A 96 -0.21 3.64 15.04
CA MET A 96 0.62 3.96 16.19
C MET A 96 1.91 4.69 15.79
N CYS A 97 2.56 4.26 14.70
CA CYS A 97 3.72 4.97 14.14
C CYS A 97 3.36 6.40 13.71
N TRP A 98 2.22 6.59 13.06
CA TRP A 98 1.74 7.90 12.63
C TRP A 98 1.51 8.83 13.82
N LEU A 99 0.76 8.37 14.83
CA LEU A 99 0.44 9.14 16.01
C LEU A 99 1.70 9.55 16.78
N TYR A 100 2.63 8.62 16.98
CA TYR A 100 3.89 8.93 17.66
C TYR A 100 4.72 9.95 16.87
N ALA A 101 4.84 9.78 15.56
CA ALA A 101 5.63 10.69 14.73
C ALA A 101 5.05 12.10 14.75
N ILE A 102 3.72 12.24 14.58
CA ILE A 102 3.05 13.54 14.61
C ILE A 102 3.16 14.21 15.97
N THR A 103 3.03 13.45 17.07
CA THR A 103 3.11 14.02 18.43
C THR A 103 4.50 14.59 18.75
N ASN A 104 5.57 14.00 18.21
CA ASN A 104 6.94 14.50 18.42
C ASN A 104 7.36 15.57 17.38
N LEU A 105 6.64 15.69 16.27
CA LEU A 105 6.86 16.73 15.26
C LEU A 105 6.14 18.04 15.59
N LEU A 106 5.07 17.98 16.40
CA LEU A 106 4.32 19.11 16.95
C LEU A 106 5.03 19.72 18.17
#